data_AF-A0A813JTA8-F1
#
_entry.id   AF-A0A813JTA8-F1
#
_cell.length_a   1.000
_cell.length_b   1.000
_cell.length_c   1.000
_cell.angle_alpha   90.00
_cell.angle_beta   90.00
_cell.angle_gamma   90.00
#
_symmetry.space_group_name_H-M   'P 1'
#
loop_
_entity.id
_entity.type
_entity.pdbx_description
1 polymer ?
#
loop_
_entity_poly.entity_id
_entity_poly.type
_entity_poly.pdbx_seq_one_letter_code
_entity_poly.pdbx_strand_id
1 'polypeptide(L)'
;MRDQGASRERSCSGDGDARSGGTGGINSGRKAAPKHRPGSAQPRPGPPSAPAPPVAQAIRSASADPKRYLASLQAQCTELKCAANNATEENMRARTRLMALERELQKRDRLLQPLLQLKQAGMGVGLDVIEKLREERNMLPIFRRKAQDLQAQLDERDADIKRMKIAPNFTRVIELQVEFASWQHEMRRLDSLLKDPSPESNPASQKEAEVHVQRSAKLEGDLAALEKHRDSLVDEVAEVEADHSSWQDTYHEKEAELVRQQDATRDLAVAFKDLLQRRREAEEVQDDIDKMALSQRQASQELAALTPNCKTVAELAAENMAVAPAEGLDGCTVSGAALSCEFSSSALARGWLLRQAALRSSGSEASLFACLQGRDQDADGLLSASELVQAIGDWRSCPLDVTEEAAAVVSAMLPVSERTDGSVRWLDLLVRLECLAGSLSSSSKAPRLELPDVRPLRWACLRGGISREEFHRRLLAVSSLQSARALFLGDGDGGGSSEQSVGLVASHGASWVAAWQDLGTQQLLLLLPLSETARSASALKAWQARCISALRAHEKELVEAFTVWRADMMLTEEQFHMVCIDVMGAKLSEEDIEDLRLLAGPPDSVTSSAAAFSGSAVLQLLKQ
;
A
#
# COMPACT_ATOMS: atom_id res chain seq x y z
N MET A 1 41.16 2.16 60.63
CA MET A 1 40.44 1.68 61.83
C MET A 1 38.97 1.54 61.46
N ARG A 2 38.44 0.31 61.49
CA ARG A 2 37.03 -0.17 61.46
C ARG A 2 36.10 0.46 60.40
N ASP A 3 35.72 -0.16 59.29
CA ASP A 3 35.17 -1.50 58.98
C ASP A 3 33.64 -1.64 59.15
N GLN A 4 33.02 -2.24 58.11
CA GLN A 4 31.70 -2.90 57.97
C GLN A 4 30.47 -2.18 57.38
N GLY A 5 29.86 -2.85 56.38
CA GLY A 5 28.45 -2.71 55.96
C GLY A 5 28.19 -2.99 54.46
N ALA A 6 28.53 -4.17 53.93
CA ALA A 6 27.61 -5.31 53.70
C ALA A 6 26.66 -5.18 52.47
N SER A 7 27.12 -5.75 51.35
CA SER A 7 26.36 -6.07 50.12
C SER A 7 25.37 -7.23 50.34
N ARG A 8 24.22 -7.21 49.67
CA ARG A 8 23.25 -8.31 49.67
C ARG A 8 22.71 -8.56 48.26
N GLU A 9 23.32 -9.54 47.59
CA GLU A 9 22.79 -10.19 46.39
C GLU A 9 21.62 -11.11 46.76
N ARG A 10 20.58 -11.17 45.92
CA ARG A 10 19.57 -12.23 45.97
C ARG A 10 19.51 -12.93 44.61
N SER A 11 20.09 -14.12 44.62
CA SER A 11 19.79 -15.22 43.70
C SER A 11 18.48 -15.89 44.11
N CYS A 12 17.62 -16.20 43.15
CA CYS A 12 16.51 -17.15 43.29
C CYS A 12 16.49 -18.06 42.06
N SER A 13 17.21 -19.18 42.16
CA SER A 13 16.98 -20.38 41.36
C SER A 13 15.71 -21.09 41.84
N GLY A 14 14.91 -21.62 40.92
CA GLY A 14 13.71 -22.38 41.21
C GLY A 14 13.44 -23.41 40.13
N ASP A 15 14.18 -24.52 40.16
CA ASP A 15 13.85 -25.76 39.48
C ASP A 15 12.61 -26.40 40.09
N GLY A 16 11.74 -26.96 39.25
CA GLY A 16 10.51 -27.62 39.65
C GLY A 16 9.96 -28.53 38.56
N ASP A 17 10.69 -29.61 38.29
CA ASP A 17 10.24 -30.76 37.50
C ASP A 17 9.29 -31.66 38.33
N ALA A 18 8.18 -32.11 37.71
CA ALA A 18 7.75 -33.52 37.64
C ALA A 18 6.22 -33.77 37.62
N ARG A 19 5.79 -34.32 36.47
CA ARG A 19 4.95 -35.53 36.26
C ARG A 19 3.46 -35.57 36.64
N SER A 20 2.68 -35.98 35.62
CA SER A 20 1.60 -37.00 35.57
C SER A 20 0.41 -36.43 34.79
N GLY A 21 0.01 -36.93 33.62
CA GLY A 21 -0.43 -38.30 33.32
C GLY A 21 -1.96 -38.30 33.22
N GLY A 22 -2.54 -38.44 32.03
CA GLY A 22 -4.01 -38.43 31.88
C GLY A 22 -4.54 -38.53 30.45
N THR A 23 -4.59 -39.75 29.94
CA THR A 23 -5.28 -40.17 28.71
C THR A 23 -6.81 -39.97 28.73
N GLY A 24 -7.38 -39.68 27.56
CA GLY A 24 -8.80 -39.84 27.21
C GLY A 24 -9.29 -38.68 26.33
N GLY A 25 -9.72 -38.83 25.08
CA GLY A 25 -10.42 -39.95 24.46
C GLY A 25 -11.85 -39.52 24.12
N ILE A 26 -12.07 -39.15 22.85
CA ILE A 26 -13.33 -39.33 22.08
C ILE A 26 -14.55 -38.49 22.54
N ASN A 27 -14.93 -37.47 21.75
CA ASN A 27 -16.21 -37.52 21.03
C ASN A 27 -16.39 -36.40 19.99
N SER A 28 -16.45 -36.84 18.74
CA SER A 28 -16.98 -36.13 17.59
C SER A 28 -18.50 -35.93 17.74
N GLY A 29 -18.95 -34.67 17.78
CA GLY A 29 -20.36 -34.31 17.79
C GLY A 29 -20.70 -33.37 16.64
N ARG A 30 -21.13 -33.95 15.50
CA ARG A 30 -21.83 -33.26 14.40
C ARG A 30 -22.86 -32.26 14.95
N LYS A 31 -22.81 -31.00 14.51
CA LYS A 31 -23.97 -30.09 14.59
C LYS A 31 -24.45 -29.77 13.19
N ALA A 32 -25.66 -30.27 12.95
CA ALA A 32 -26.47 -30.05 11.77
C ALA A 32 -26.97 -28.60 11.71
N ALA A 33 -27.17 -28.14 10.48
CA ALA A 33 -27.84 -26.90 10.14
C ALA A 33 -29.28 -26.84 10.71
N PRO A 34 -29.76 -25.68 11.19
CA PRO A 34 -31.15 -25.53 11.55
C PRO A 34 -31.99 -25.26 10.30
N LYS A 35 -32.93 -26.18 10.03
CA LYS A 35 -34.05 -26.02 9.12
C LYS A 35 -34.97 -24.89 9.58
N HIS A 36 -35.34 -24.03 8.64
CA HIS A 36 -36.50 -23.15 8.69
C HIS A 36 -37.78 -23.89 9.13
N ARG A 37 -38.57 -23.27 10.03
CA ARG A 37 -40.03 -23.25 9.92
C ARG A 37 -40.63 -21.98 10.54
N PRO A 38 -41.83 -21.58 10.08
CA PRO A 38 -42.38 -20.24 10.24
C PRO A 38 -43.30 -20.15 11.47
N GLY A 39 -43.41 -18.96 12.06
CA GLY A 39 -44.31 -18.75 13.18
C GLY A 39 -44.37 -17.30 13.66
N SER A 40 -45.28 -16.54 13.05
CA SER A 40 -46.05 -15.45 13.68
C SER A 40 -45.28 -14.39 14.48
N ALA A 41 -44.66 -13.45 13.78
CA ALA A 41 -44.35 -12.15 14.34
C ALA A 41 -45.57 -11.23 14.18
N GLN A 42 -46.23 -10.90 15.30
CA GLN A 42 -47.01 -9.67 15.37
C GLN A 42 -46.04 -8.48 15.30
N PRO A 43 -46.34 -7.43 14.51
CA PRO A 43 -45.51 -6.23 14.48
C PRO A 43 -45.65 -5.50 15.82
N ARG A 44 -44.58 -5.48 16.62
CA ARG A 44 -44.46 -4.48 17.69
C ARG A 44 -44.21 -3.12 17.02
N PRO A 45 -44.90 -2.04 17.45
CA PRO A 45 -44.56 -0.69 17.02
C PRO A 45 -43.12 -0.41 17.46
N GLY A 46 -42.27 -0.06 16.49
CA GLY A 46 -40.90 0.35 16.76
C GLY A 46 -40.87 1.56 17.70
N PRO A 47 -39.80 1.74 18.49
CA PRO A 47 -39.62 2.95 19.27
C PRO A 47 -39.67 4.16 18.31
N PRO A 48 -40.33 5.27 18.68
CA PRO A 48 -40.33 6.46 17.85
C PRO A 48 -38.88 6.86 17.56
N SER A 49 -38.56 6.93 16.27
CA SER A 49 -37.34 7.58 15.79
C SER A 49 -37.27 8.94 16.45
N ALA A 50 -36.36 9.08 17.42
CA ALA A 50 -36.09 10.35 18.05
C ALA A 50 -35.54 11.27 16.95
N PRO A 51 -36.18 12.42 16.66
CA PRO A 51 -35.62 13.38 15.74
C PRO A 51 -34.25 13.80 16.28
N ALA A 52 -33.22 13.68 15.44
CA ALA A 52 -31.90 14.21 15.77
C ALA A 52 -32.07 15.69 16.18
N PRO A 53 -31.62 16.10 17.39
CA PRO A 53 -31.80 17.47 17.82
C PRO A 53 -30.97 18.39 16.92
N PRO A 54 -31.53 19.54 16.47
CA PRO A 54 -30.81 20.52 15.67
C PRO A 54 -29.88 21.34 16.58
N VAL A 55 -28.77 20.74 17.02
CA VAL A 55 -27.82 21.39 17.94
C VAL A 55 -27.13 22.60 17.28
N ALA A 56 -27.04 22.64 15.95
CA ALA A 56 -26.36 23.72 15.24
C ALA A 56 -27.18 25.02 15.09
N GLN A 57 -28.52 24.99 15.21
CA GLN A 57 -29.37 26.19 15.09
C GLN A 57 -29.74 26.85 16.44
N ALA A 58 -29.61 26.13 17.56
CA ALA A 58 -29.86 26.68 18.90
C ALA A 58 -28.75 27.62 19.39
N ILE A 59 -27.53 27.50 18.87
CA ILE A 59 -26.38 28.29 19.34
C ILE A 59 -26.46 29.75 18.84
N ARG A 60 -27.16 30.03 17.75
CA ARG A 60 -27.25 31.39 17.18
C ARG A 60 -28.45 32.21 17.67
N SER A 61 -29.36 31.61 18.45
CA SER A 61 -30.54 32.28 19.03
C SER A 61 -30.52 32.34 20.57
N ALA A 62 -29.47 31.83 21.23
CA ALA A 62 -29.23 32.01 22.66
C ALA A 62 -28.64 33.40 22.97
N SER A 63 -29.31 34.46 22.54
CA SER A 63 -29.03 35.84 22.96
C SER A 63 -29.93 36.20 24.13
N ALA A 64 -29.32 36.39 25.32
CA ALA A 64 -29.51 37.54 26.22
C ALA A 64 -29.16 37.24 27.69
N ASP A 65 -29.24 35.99 28.16
CA ASP A 65 -29.04 35.69 29.59
C ASP A 65 -28.15 34.46 29.83
N PRO A 66 -26.82 34.66 29.99
CA PRO A 66 -25.88 33.57 30.25
C PRO A 66 -26.22 32.81 31.55
N LYS A 67 -26.92 33.44 32.51
CA LYS A 67 -27.35 32.75 33.74
C LYS A 67 -28.44 31.72 33.46
N ARG A 68 -29.38 32.02 32.56
CA ARG A 68 -30.43 31.06 32.15
C ARG A 68 -29.85 29.89 31.37
N TYR A 69 -28.87 30.14 30.50
CA TYR A 69 -28.19 29.08 29.77
C TYR A 69 -27.42 28.13 30.71
N LEU A 70 -26.65 28.69 31.66
CA LEU A 70 -25.95 27.89 32.68
C LEU A 70 -26.93 27.10 33.57
N ALA A 71 -28.04 27.71 33.99
CA ALA A 71 -29.07 27.02 34.76
C ALA A 71 -29.71 25.87 33.96
N SER A 72 -29.96 26.06 32.66
CA SER A 72 -30.48 25.01 31.77
C SER A 72 -29.49 23.86 31.62
N LEU A 73 -28.20 24.14 31.41
CA LEU A 73 -27.17 23.11 31.35
C LEU A 73 -27.07 22.35 32.68
N GLN A 74 -27.08 23.05 33.82
CA GLN A 74 -27.08 22.42 35.14
C GLN A 74 -28.28 21.49 35.34
N ALA A 75 -29.48 21.91 34.93
CA ALA A 75 -30.68 21.09 34.97
C ALA A 75 -30.54 19.82 34.11
N GLN A 76 -30.06 19.95 32.87
CA GLN A 76 -29.78 18.81 31.99
C GLN A 76 -28.74 17.85 32.59
N CYS A 77 -27.70 18.38 33.25
CA CYS A 77 -26.70 17.57 33.93
C CYS A 77 -27.30 16.78 35.08
N THR A 78 -28.14 17.43 35.90
CA THR A 78 -28.82 16.76 37.01
C THR A 78 -29.77 15.69 36.51
N GLU A 79 -30.48 15.93 35.41
CA GLU A 79 -31.39 14.97 34.79
C GLU A 79 -30.62 13.75 34.27
N LEU A 80 -29.52 13.96 33.52
CA LEU A 80 -28.68 12.86 33.03
C LEU A 80 -28.07 12.04 34.19
N LYS A 81 -27.65 12.69 35.28
CA LYS A 81 -27.17 11.98 36.48
C LYS A 81 -28.27 11.17 37.15
N CYS A 82 -29.45 11.74 37.34
CA CYS A 82 -30.60 11.04 37.88
C CYS A 82 -30.99 9.84 37.01
N ALA A 83 -31.01 10.01 35.68
CA ALA A 83 -31.28 8.93 34.74
C ALA A 83 -30.25 7.80 34.82
N ALA A 84 -28.95 8.13 34.85
CA ALA A 84 -27.88 7.14 35.00
C ALA A 84 -27.95 6.40 36.34
N ASN A 85 -28.26 7.09 37.43
CA ASN A 85 -28.43 6.49 38.76
C ASN A 85 -29.66 5.57 38.82
N ASN A 86 -30.79 6.02 38.29
CA ASN A 86 -32.02 5.22 38.21
C ASN A 86 -31.79 3.94 37.39
N ALA A 87 -31.12 4.04 36.24
CA ALA A 87 -30.77 2.88 35.42
C ALA A 87 -29.85 1.90 36.17
N THR A 88 -28.89 2.42 36.95
CA THR A 88 -27.99 1.60 37.78
C THR A 88 -28.76 0.89 38.90
N GLU A 89 -29.72 1.58 39.54
CA GLU A 89 -30.56 1.00 40.60
C GLU A 89 -31.49 -0.08 40.05
N GLU A 90 -32.15 0.17 38.91
CA GLU A 90 -32.98 -0.83 38.23
C GLU A 90 -32.20 -2.09 37.85
N ASN A 91 -30.97 -1.91 37.34
CA ASN A 91 -30.07 -3.01 37.02
C ASN A 91 -29.72 -3.83 38.27
N MET A 92 -29.43 -3.17 39.40
CA MET A 92 -29.19 -3.84 40.68
C MET A 92 -30.41 -4.66 41.15
N ARG A 93 -31.62 -4.12 40.98
CA ARG A 93 -32.87 -4.84 41.30
C ARG A 93 -33.05 -6.06 40.39
N ALA A 94 -32.76 -5.94 39.10
CA ALA A 94 -32.84 -7.04 38.14
C ALA A 94 -31.80 -8.15 38.44
N ARG A 95 -30.55 -7.79 38.79
CA ARG A 95 -29.52 -8.74 39.24
C ARG A 95 -29.96 -9.51 40.49
N THR A 96 -30.57 -8.82 41.44
CA THR A 96 -31.12 -9.45 42.66
C THR A 96 -32.22 -10.45 42.33
N ARG A 97 -33.13 -10.12 41.40
CA ARG A 97 -34.18 -11.04 40.92
C ARG A 97 -33.59 -12.25 40.19
N LEU A 98 -32.55 -12.05 39.38
CA LEU A 98 -31.87 -13.14 38.68
C LEU A 98 -31.24 -14.12 39.67
N MET A 99 -30.49 -13.62 40.66
CA MET A 99 -29.91 -14.45 41.71
C MET A 99 -30.97 -15.24 42.48
N ALA A 100 -32.16 -14.67 42.72
CA ALA A 100 -33.27 -15.39 43.34
C ALA A 100 -33.78 -16.54 42.45
N LEU A 101 -33.96 -16.30 41.15
CA LEU A 101 -34.36 -17.33 40.18
C LEU A 101 -33.31 -18.45 40.04
N GLU A 102 -32.02 -18.11 40.01
CA GLU A 102 -30.93 -19.08 39.96
C GLU A 102 -30.91 -19.98 41.21
N ARG A 103 -31.12 -19.42 42.41
CA ARG A 103 -31.23 -20.21 43.65
C ARG A 103 -32.44 -21.14 43.61
N GLU A 104 -33.57 -20.68 43.09
CA GLU A 104 -34.76 -21.53 42.90
C GLU A 104 -34.51 -22.66 41.91
N LEU A 105 -33.83 -22.37 40.80
CA LEU A 105 -33.45 -23.35 39.78
C LEU A 105 -32.50 -24.40 40.38
N GLN A 106 -31.49 -23.98 41.14
CA GLN A 106 -30.59 -24.89 41.86
C GLN A 106 -31.32 -25.75 42.88
N LYS A 107 -32.29 -25.20 43.64
CA LYS A 107 -33.12 -25.98 44.57
C LYS A 107 -33.91 -27.06 43.83
N ARG A 108 -34.52 -26.73 42.69
CA ARG A 108 -35.29 -27.68 41.86
C ARG A 108 -34.40 -28.75 41.22
N ASP A 109 -33.24 -28.37 40.69
CA ASP A 109 -32.28 -29.33 40.14
C ASP A 109 -31.76 -30.31 41.22
N ARG A 110 -31.49 -29.82 42.44
CA ARG A 110 -31.15 -30.67 43.60
C ARG A 110 -32.28 -31.62 43.99
N LEU A 111 -33.55 -31.25 43.83
CA LEU A 111 -34.69 -32.14 44.10
C LEU A 111 -34.82 -33.26 43.04
N LEU A 112 -34.43 -32.99 41.79
CA LEU A 112 -34.47 -33.99 40.72
C LEU A 112 -33.30 -34.99 40.74
N GLN A 113 -32.17 -34.61 41.35
CA GLN A 113 -30.98 -35.46 41.41
C GLN A 113 -31.20 -36.78 42.20
N PRO A 114 -31.88 -36.79 43.37
CA PRO A 114 -32.29 -38.03 44.05
C PRO A 114 -33.19 -38.93 43.21
N LEU A 115 -34.02 -38.38 42.31
CA LEU A 115 -34.85 -39.20 41.42
C LEU A 115 -34.01 -39.93 40.38
N LEU A 116 -32.99 -39.28 39.83
CA LEU A 116 -32.04 -39.95 38.94
C LEU A 116 -31.33 -41.10 39.66
N GLN A 117 -30.96 -40.90 40.93
CA GLN A 117 -30.33 -41.91 41.76
C GLN A 117 -31.27 -43.07 42.12
N LEU A 118 -32.52 -42.78 42.54
CA LEU A 118 -33.53 -43.81 42.84
C LEU A 118 -33.92 -44.62 41.60
N LYS A 119 -34.05 -43.95 40.44
CA LYS A 119 -34.29 -44.61 39.15
C LYS A 119 -33.12 -45.52 38.77
N GLN A 120 -31.88 -45.10 38.99
CA GLN A 120 -30.69 -45.92 38.76
C GLN A 120 -30.59 -47.11 39.73
N ALA A 121 -31.04 -46.93 40.98
CA ALA A 121 -31.05 -47.97 42.00
C ALA A 121 -32.19 -48.99 41.87
N GLY A 122 -33.12 -48.80 40.91
CA GLY A 122 -34.27 -49.69 40.71
C GLY A 122 -35.28 -49.67 41.86
N MET A 123 -35.21 -48.69 42.76
CA MET A 123 -36.15 -48.54 43.86
C MET A 123 -37.46 -47.93 43.36
N GLY A 124 -38.59 -48.60 43.63
CA GLY A 124 -39.92 -48.09 43.30
C GLY A 124 -40.19 -46.77 44.02
N VAL A 125 -40.44 -45.71 43.25
CA VAL A 125 -40.83 -44.40 43.78
C VAL A 125 -42.36 -44.31 43.80
N GLY A 126 -42.94 -43.85 44.91
CA GLY A 126 -44.39 -43.68 45.04
C GLY A 126 -44.97 -42.72 43.98
N LEU A 127 -46.19 -43.00 43.52
CA LEU A 127 -46.85 -42.26 42.43
C LEU A 127 -46.94 -40.75 42.71
N ASP A 128 -47.28 -40.36 43.94
CA ASP A 128 -47.41 -38.94 44.35
C ASP A 128 -46.08 -38.17 44.23
N VAL A 129 -44.97 -38.84 44.51
CA VAL A 129 -43.63 -38.27 44.37
C VAL A 129 -43.27 -38.14 42.89
N ILE A 130 -43.68 -39.11 42.06
CA ILE A 130 -43.51 -39.04 40.61
C ILE A 130 -44.30 -37.87 40.01
N GLU A 131 -45.53 -37.63 40.45
CA GLU A 131 -46.36 -36.52 39.95
C GLU A 131 -45.77 -35.15 40.29
N LYS A 132 -45.43 -34.90 41.56
CA LYS A 132 -44.75 -33.66 41.99
C LYS A 132 -43.44 -33.43 41.22
N LEU A 133 -42.67 -34.48 40.97
CA LEU A 133 -41.41 -34.36 40.25
C LEU A 133 -41.60 -34.15 38.74
N ARG A 134 -42.70 -34.65 38.16
CA ARG A 134 -43.10 -34.30 36.79
C ARG A 134 -43.49 -32.84 36.68
N GLU A 135 -44.21 -32.30 37.66
CA GLU A 135 -44.53 -30.87 37.74
C GLU A 135 -43.25 -30.03 37.81
N GLU A 136 -42.33 -30.35 38.74
CA GLU A 136 -41.05 -29.63 38.87
C GLU A 136 -40.19 -29.74 37.61
N ARG A 137 -40.12 -30.93 36.98
CA ARG A 137 -39.44 -31.12 35.69
C ARG A 137 -40.06 -30.26 34.58
N ASN A 138 -41.39 -30.14 34.55
CA ASN A 138 -42.10 -29.32 33.57
C ASN A 138 -41.92 -27.81 33.84
N MET A 139 -41.70 -27.41 35.09
CA MET A 139 -41.43 -26.02 35.47
C MET A 139 -39.98 -25.58 35.18
N LEU A 140 -39.01 -26.49 35.22
CA LEU A 140 -37.59 -26.15 34.99
C LEU A 140 -37.30 -25.40 33.69
N PRO A 141 -37.81 -25.83 32.51
CA PRO A 141 -37.64 -25.06 31.28
C PRO A 141 -38.19 -23.64 31.37
N ILE A 142 -39.29 -23.44 32.11
CA ILE A 142 -39.92 -22.12 32.31
C ILE A 142 -38.99 -21.24 33.15
N PHE A 143 -38.42 -21.76 34.24
CA PHE A 143 -37.47 -21.02 35.08
C PHE A 143 -36.15 -20.72 34.35
N ARG A 144 -35.62 -21.68 33.58
CA ARG A 144 -34.43 -21.48 32.73
C ARG A 144 -34.67 -20.37 31.70
N ARG A 145 -35.83 -20.40 31.02
CA ARG A 145 -36.20 -19.36 30.07
C ARG A 145 -36.34 -17.99 30.74
N LYS A 146 -37.04 -17.91 31.89
CA LYS A 146 -37.15 -16.65 32.65
C LYS A 146 -35.80 -16.10 33.10
N ALA A 147 -34.88 -16.96 33.55
CA ALA A 147 -33.53 -16.55 33.94
C ALA A 147 -32.74 -16.06 32.72
N GLN A 148 -32.82 -16.75 31.58
CA GLN A 148 -32.21 -16.31 30.32
C GLN A 148 -32.78 -14.98 29.83
N ASP A 149 -34.10 -14.80 29.85
CA ASP A 149 -34.76 -13.56 29.46
C ASP A 149 -34.34 -12.40 30.37
N LEU A 150 -34.22 -12.64 31.68
CA LEU A 150 -33.78 -11.63 32.65
C LEU A 150 -32.28 -11.30 32.52
N GLN A 151 -31.44 -12.29 32.20
CA GLN A 151 -30.04 -12.08 31.87
C GLN A 151 -29.89 -11.24 30.60
N ALA A 152 -30.65 -11.53 29.55
CA ALA A 152 -30.63 -10.75 28.32
C ALA A 152 -31.06 -9.29 28.56
N GLN A 153 -32.07 -9.06 29.41
CA GLN A 153 -32.46 -7.71 29.84
C GLN A 153 -31.35 -6.99 30.62
N LEU A 154 -30.62 -7.70 31.48
CA LEU A 154 -29.48 -7.13 32.19
C LEU A 154 -28.36 -6.72 31.23
N ASP A 155 -28.06 -7.58 30.26
CA ASP A 155 -27.01 -7.32 29.27
C ASP A 155 -27.38 -6.11 28.38
N GLU A 156 -28.64 -6.01 27.94
CA GLU A 156 -29.15 -4.86 27.20
C GLU A 156 -29.04 -3.56 28.02
N ARG A 157 -29.43 -3.60 29.30
CA ARG A 157 -29.37 -2.44 30.20
C ARG A 157 -27.93 -2.04 30.54
N ASP A 158 -27.04 -3.01 30.72
CA ASP A 158 -25.61 -2.73 30.90
C ASP A 158 -25.01 -2.08 29.64
N ALA A 159 -25.44 -2.49 28.45
CA ALA A 159 -25.06 -1.84 27.20
C ALA A 159 -25.62 -0.41 27.08
N ASP A 160 -26.86 -0.17 27.51
CA ASP A 160 -27.45 1.19 27.59
C ASP A 160 -26.65 2.09 28.56
N ILE A 161 -26.34 1.60 29.76
CA ILE A 161 -25.54 2.35 30.75
C ILE A 161 -24.16 2.67 30.19
N LYS A 162 -23.50 1.72 29.52
CA LYS A 162 -22.21 1.96 28.86
C LYS A 162 -22.34 3.02 27.76
N ARG A 163 -23.36 2.92 26.90
CA ARG A 163 -23.62 3.93 25.84
C ARG A 163 -23.86 5.31 26.41
N MET A 164 -24.65 5.44 27.48
CA MET A 164 -24.87 6.72 28.16
C MET A 164 -23.58 7.30 28.76
N LYS A 165 -22.72 6.45 29.34
CA LYS A 165 -21.43 6.89 29.91
C LYS A 165 -20.40 7.29 28.87
N ILE A 166 -20.43 6.66 27.69
CA ILE A 166 -19.53 6.97 26.56
C ILE A 166 -20.04 8.16 25.75
N ALA A 167 -21.34 8.47 25.84
CA ALA A 167 -21.93 9.57 25.08
C ALA A 167 -21.14 10.87 25.33
N PRO A 168 -20.65 11.52 24.26
CA PRO A 168 -19.72 12.65 24.39
C PRO A 168 -20.33 13.81 25.18
N ASN A 169 -21.65 13.99 25.11
CA ASN A 169 -22.36 15.00 25.89
C ASN A 169 -22.28 14.74 27.41
N PHE A 170 -22.39 13.48 27.84
CA PHE A 170 -22.29 13.12 29.25
C PHE A 170 -20.86 13.30 29.76
N THR A 171 -19.87 12.79 29.03
CA THR A 171 -18.44 12.98 29.37
C THR A 171 -18.09 14.45 29.43
N ARG A 172 -18.49 15.24 28.42
CA ARG A 172 -18.23 16.68 28.38
C ARG A 172 -18.89 17.43 29.53
N VAL A 173 -20.12 17.05 29.89
CA VAL A 173 -20.80 17.62 31.06
C VAL A 173 -20.03 17.34 32.35
N ILE A 174 -19.53 16.12 32.53
CA ILE A 174 -18.75 15.74 33.71
C ILE A 174 -17.42 16.50 33.75
N GLU A 175 -16.71 16.58 32.63
CA GLU A 175 -15.49 17.39 32.49
C GLU A 175 -15.76 18.85 32.88
N LEU A 176 -16.79 19.47 32.31
CA LEU A 176 -17.16 20.86 32.62
C LEU A 176 -17.51 21.07 34.09
N GLN A 177 -18.09 20.07 34.75
CA GLN A 177 -18.36 20.15 36.20
C GLN A 177 -17.08 20.05 37.03
N VAL A 178 -16.14 19.19 36.63
CA VAL A 178 -14.83 19.08 37.27
C VAL A 178 -14.03 20.37 37.05
N GLU A 179 -14.01 20.90 35.83
CA GLU A 179 -13.42 22.20 35.49
C GLU A 179 -14.07 23.32 36.33
N PHE A 180 -15.39 23.43 36.35
CA PHE A 180 -16.10 24.45 37.11
C PHE A 180 -15.81 24.39 38.61
N ALA A 181 -15.82 23.19 39.21
CA ALA A 181 -15.44 23.01 40.60
C ALA A 181 -14.01 23.46 40.85
N SER A 182 -13.08 23.09 39.95
CA SER A 182 -11.68 23.50 40.00
C SER A 182 -11.53 25.02 39.94
N TRP A 183 -12.26 25.69 39.04
CA TRP A 183 -12.33 27.15 38.96
C TRP A 183 -12.93 27.80 40.20
N GLN A 184 -13.94 27.20 40.83
CA GLN A 184 -14.48 27.71 42.09
C GLN A 184 -13.48 27.60 43.24
N HIS A 185 -12.67 26.53 43.28
CA HIS A 185 -11.60 26.38 44.25
C HIS A 185 -10.48 27.39 44.00
N GLU A 186 -10.10 27.59 42.74
CA GLU A 186 -9.10 28.57 42.32
C GLU A 186 -9.54 30.01 42.63
N MET A 187 -10.80 30.35 42.33
CA MET A 187 -11.36 31.66 42.68
C MET A 187 -11.31 31.91 44.20
N ARG A 188 -11.68 30.91 45.01
CA ARG A 188 -11.60 31.00 46.48
C ARG A 188 -10.16 31.15 46.97
N ARG A 189 -9.22 30.45 46.33
CA ARG A 189 -7.78 30.58 46.61
C ARG A 189 -7.28 31.99 46.29
N LEU A 190 -7.57 32.51 45.10
CA LEU A 190 -7.20 33.86 44.67
C LEU A 190 -7.84 34.94 45.56
N ASP A 191 -9.11 34.79 45.93
CA ASP A 191 -9.79 35.72 46.86
C ASP A 191 -9.11 35.71 48.25
N SER A 192 -8.65 34.54 48.73
CA SER A 192 -7.86 34.46 49.95
C SER A 192 -6.50 35.14 49.82
N LEU A 193 -5.81 34.98 48.70
CA LEU A 193 -4.50 35.60 48.43
C LEU A 193 -4.60 37.12 48.27
N LEU A 194 -5.66 37.62 47.64
CA LEU A 194 -5.90 39.06 47.45
C LEU A 194 -6.21 39.76 48.77
N LYS A 195 -6.88 39.08 49.71
CA LYS A 195 -7.19 39.63 51.04
C LYS A 195 -5.94 39.75 51.91
N ASP A 196 -5.12 38.71 51.92
CA ASP A 196 -3.89 38.65 52.71
C ASP A 196 -2.73 38.12 51.85
N PRO A 197 -1.96 39.01 51.19
CA PRO A 197 -0.89 38.58 50.28
C PRO A 197 0.38 38.14 51.00
N SER A 198 0.55 38.52 52.28
CA SER A 198 1.77 38.20 53.02
C SER A 198 1.89 36.69 53.28
N PRO A 199 3.03 36.06 52.95
CA PRO A 199 3.26 34.64 53.20
C PRO A 199 3.31 34.32 54.70
N GLU A 200 3.57 35.32 55.56
CA GLU A 200 3.58 35.16 57.02
C GLU A 200 2.17 35.14 57.62
N SER A 201 1.19 35.77 56.97
CA SER A 201 -0.19 35.86 57.47
C SER A 201 -1.16 34.89 56.78
N ASN A 202 -0.84 34.41 55.58
CA ASN A 202 -1.73 33.57 54.79
C ASN A 202 -1.09 32.20 54.43
N PRO A 203 -1.61 31.09 54.97
CA PRO A 203 -1.08 29.74 54.70
C PRO A 203 -1.26 29.31 53.23
N ALA A 204 -2.16 29.92 52.46
CA ALA A 204 -2.30 29.65 51.03
C ALA A 204 -1.12 30.21 50.23
N SER A 205 -0.62 31.40 50.60
CA SER A 205 0.54 32.04 49.97
C SER A 205 1.83 31.25 50.27
N GLN A 206 2.00 30.80 51.52
CA GLN A 206 3.13 29.95 51.89
C GLN A 206 3.15 28.61 51.11
N LYS A 207 2.01 27.92 51.04
CA LYS A 207 1.91 26.66 50.28
C LYS A 207 2.18 26.83 48.80
N GLU A 208 1.73 27.94 48.21
CA GLU A 208 2.00 28.25 46.81
C GLU A 208 3.51 28.47 46.57
N ALA A 209 4.17 29.24 47.44
CA ALA A 209 5.61 29.41 47.38
C ALA A 209 6.34 28.06 47.48
N GLU A 210 5.95 27.19 48.41
CA GLU A 210 6.50 25.82 48.55
C GLU A 210 6.29 24.98 47.28
N VAL A 211 5.11 25.02 46.67
CA VAL A 211 4.81 24.30 45.42
C VAL A 211 5.64 24.84 44.26
N HIS A 212 5.83 26.15 44.16
CA HIS A 212 6.68 26.75 43.12
C HIS A 212 8.15 26.39 43.31
N VAL A 213 8.65 26.35 44.54
CA VAL A 213 10.02 25.89 44.85
C VAL A 213 10.19 24.42 44.45
N GLN A 214 9.25 23.54 44.83
CA GLN A 214 9.29 22.13 44.42
C GLN A 214 9.21 21.97 42.90
N ARG A 215 8.37 22.75 42.23
CA ARG A 215 8.25 22.73 40.77
C ARG A 215 9.51 23.22 40.08
N SER A 216 10.15 24.29 40.57
CA SER A 216 11.44 24.78 40.04
C SER A 216 12.50 23.69 40.16
N ALA A 217 12.66 23.10 41.35
CA ALA A 217 13.64 22.04 41.59
C ALA A 217 13.40 20.82 40.69
N LYS A 218 12.13 20.46 40.46
CA LYS A 218 11.78 19.38 39.51
C LYS A 218 12.17 19.75 38.08
N LEU A 219 11.82 20.95 37.62
CA LEU A 219 12.12 21.41 36.25
C LEU A 219 13.64 21.52 36.02
N GLU A 220 14.40 21.94 37.03
CA GLU A 220 15.87 21.93 36.98
C GLU A 220 16.43 20.50 36.84
N GLY A 221 15.87 19.54 37.58
CA GLY A 221 16.21 18.12 37.45
C GLY A 221 15.86 17.53 36.07
N ASP A 222 14.68 17.85 35.55
CA ASP A 222 14.22 17.43 34.22
C ASP A 222 15.11 18.05 33.12
N LEU A 223 15.49 19.33 33.26
CA LEU A 223 16.40 20.02 32.33
C LEU A 223 17.79 19.37 32.33
N ALA A 224 18.37 19.11 33.50
CA ALA A 224 19.67 18.44 33.60
C ALA A 224 19.64 17.02 33.01
N ALA A 225 18.53 16.28 33.18
CA ALA A 225 18.36 14.96 32.58
C ALA A 225 18.27 15.04 31.04
N LEU A 226 17.57 16.04 30.50
CA LEU A 226 17.47 16.28 29.06
C LEU A 226 18.80 16.73 28.45
N GLU A 227 19.56 17.57 29.15
CA GLU A 227 20.91 17.96 28.71
C GLU A 227 21.85 16.75 28.65
N LYS A 228 21.85 15.91 29.68
CA LYS A 228 22.62 14.66 29.68
C LYS A 228 22.19 13.72 28.55
N HIS A 229 20.89 13.63 28.27
CA HIS A 229 20.38 12.82 27.17
C HIS A 229 20.80 13.38 25.81
N ARG A 230 20.73 14.70 25.63
CA ARG A 230 21.22 15.37 24.43
C ARG A 230 22.70 15.09 24.20
N ASP A 231 23.53 15.19 25.24
CA ASP A 231 24.97 14.96 25.13
C ASP A 231 25.26 13.48 24.75
N SER A 232 24.53 12.53 25.32
CA SER A 232 24.59 11.11 24.90
C SER A 232 24.23 10.90 23.43
N LEU A 233 23.18 11.58 22.93
CA LEU A 233 22.78 11.49 21.53
C LEU A 233 23.81 12.13 20.59
N VAL A 234 24.49 13.20 21.03
CA VAL A 234 25.59 13.80 20.26
C VAL A 234 26.75 12.83 20.12
N ASP A 235 27.10 12.11 21.19
CA ASP A 235 28.15 11.08 21.16
C ASP A 235 27.75 9.90 20.26
N GLU A 236 26.50 9.43 20.34
CA GLU A 236 25.96 8.36 19.46
C GLU A 236 25.97 8.77 17.98
N VAL A 237 25.59 10.02 17.67
CA VAL A 237 25.66 10.55 16.29
C VAL A 237 27.11 10.59 15.80
N ALA A 238 28.05 11.03 16.63
CA ALA A 238 29.47 11.07 16.27
C ALA A 238 30.05 9.67 16.01
N GLU A 239 29.63 8.65 16.78
CA GLU A 239 30.01 7.26 16.55
C GLU A 239 29.46 6.73 15.22
N VAL A 240 28.17 6.96 14.94
CA VAL A 240 27.54 6.53 13.68
C VAL A 240 28.14 7.24 12.46
N GLU A 241 28.49 8.53 12.58
CA GLU A 241 29.18 9.27 11.51
C GLU A 241 30.58 8.70 11.23
N ALA A 242 31.32 8.33 12.28
CA ALA A 242 32.64 7.70 12.15
C ALA A 242 32.53 6.32 11.47
N ASP A 243 31.56 5.49 11.87
CA ASP A 243 31.28 4.22 11.23
C ASP A 243 30.89 4.41 9.76
N HIS A 244 30.00 5.37 9.47
CA HIS A 244 29.59 5.68 8.10
C HIS A 244 30.77 6.07 7.21
N SER A 245 31.70 6.89 7.72
CA SER A 245 32.94 7.23 7.01
C SER A 245 33.77 5.99 6.71
N SER A 246 33.92 5.08 7.67
CA SER A 246 34.65 3.81 7.45
C SER A 246 33.98 2.90 6.41
N TRP A 247 32.64 2.87 6.39
CA TRP A 247 31.88 2.14 5.37
C TRP A 247 32.03 2.75 3.98
N GLN A 248 32.05 4.09 3.87
CA GLN A 248 32.32 4.78 2.60
C GLN A 248 33.71 4.46 2.05
N ASP A 249 34.74 4.48 2.90
CA ASP A 249 36.10 4.12 2.50
C ASP A 249 36.17 2.67 1.99
N THR A 250 35.53 1.74 2.72
CA THR A 250 35.44 0.33 2.31
C THR A 250 34.69 0.17 0.99
N TYR A 251 33.61 0.92 0.79
CA TYR A 251 32.84 0.91 -0.46
C TYR A 251 33.72 1.36 -1.64
N HIS A 252 34.43 2.47 -1.51
CA HIS A 252 35.32 2.98 -2.56
C HIS A 252 36.47 2.01 -2.86
N GLU A 253 37.02 1.32 -1.86
CA GLU A 253 38.01 0.27 -2.07
C GLU A 253 37.44 -0.89 -2.91
N LYS A 254 36.21 -1.34 -2.61
CA LYS A 254 35.53 -2.40 -3.36
C LYS A 254 35.15 -1.98 -4.77
N GLU A 255 34.72 -0.73 -4.95
CA GLU A 255 34.45 -0.16 -6.26
C GLU A 255 35.73 -0.13 -7.13
N ALA A 256 36.85 0.33 -6.56
CA ALA A 256 38.14 0.32 -7.24
C ALA A 256 38.62 -1.11 -7.59
N GLU A 257 38.38 -2.10 -6.72
CA GLU A 257 38.64 -3.52 -7.01
C GLU A 257 37.77 -4.03 -8.16
N LEU A 258 36.47 -3.73 -8.16
CA LEU A 258 35.56 -4.14 -9.22
C LEU A 258 35.97 -3.56 -10.58
N VAL A 259 36.36 -2.28 -10.63
CA VAL A 259 36.87 -1.66 -11.86
C VAL A 259 38.12 -2.38 -12.36
N ARG A 260 39.08 -2.69 -11.47
CA ARG A 260 40.27 -3.48 -11.84
C ARG A 260 39.92 -4.86 -12.40
N GLN A 261 38.92 -5.54 -11.83
CA GLN A 261 38.46 -6.84 -12.33
C GLN A 261 37.75 -6.73 -13.69
N GLN A 262 36.96 -5.68 -13.91
CA GLN A 262 36.32 -5.42 -15.19
C GLN A 262 37.34 -5.13 -16.28
N ASP A 263 38.36 -4.32 -15.99
CA ASP A 263 39.43 -4.01 -16.94
C ASP A 263 40.25 -5.26 -17.30
N ALA A 264 40.62 -6.07 -16.30
CA ALA A 264 41.27 -7.36 -16.54
C ALA A 264 40.42 -8.31 -17.41
N THR A 265 39.09 -8.29 -17.23
CA THR A 265 38.17 -9.08 -18.04
C THR A 265 38.06 -8.54 -19.47
N ARG A 266 38.04 -7.22 -19.65
CA ARG A 266 38.06 -6.57 -20.98
C ARG A 266 39.35 -6.92 -21.72
N ASP A 267 40.50 -6.84 -21.06
CA ASP A 267 41.79 -7.21 -21.64
C ASP A 267 41.82 -8.68 -22.06
N LEU A 268 41.30 -9.58 -21.22
CA LEU A 268 41.18 -11.00 -21.56
C LEU A 268 40.25 -11.24 -22.76
N ALA A 269 39.13 -10.52 -22.84
CA ALA A 269 38.20 -10.62 -23.96
C ALA A 269 38.83 -10.11 -25.28
N VAL A 270 39.61 -9.02 -25.22
CA VAL A 270 40.40 -8.53 -26.37
C VAL A 270 41.42 -9.58 -26.80
N ALA A 271 42.18 -10.14 -25.87
CA ALA A 271 43.16 -11.19 -26.17
C ALA A 271 42.50 -12.44 -26.78
N PHE A 272 41.31 -12.83 -26.31
CA PHE A 272 40.56 -13.95 -26.88
C PHE A 272 40.04 -13.64 -28.29
N LYS A 273 39.55 -12.42 -28.54
CA LYS A 273 39.16 -11.97 -29.87
C LYS A 273 40.33 -12.01 -30.85
N ASP A 274 41.51 -11.56 -30.44
CA ASP A 274 42.73 -11.62 -31.25
C ASP A 274 43.14 -13.07 -31.55
N LEU A 275 42.98 -13.98 -30.58
CA LEU A 275 43.24 -15.41 -30.78
C LEU A 275 42.26 -16.03 -31.79
N LEU A 276 40.97 -15.69 -31.72
CA LEU A 276 39.97 -16.13 -32.70
C LEU A 276 40.26 -15.59 -34.10
N GLN A 277 40.68 -14.33 -34.20
CA GLN A 277 41.06 -13.70 -35.48
C GLN A 277 42.27 -14.42 -36.09
N ARG A 278 43.32 -14.67 -35.30
CA ARG A 278 44.49 -15.46 -35.75
C ARG A 278 44.12 -16.88 -36.17
N ARG A 279 43.16 -17.50 -35.48
CA ARG A 279 42.65 -18.84 -35.86
C ARG A 279 41.92 -18.79 -37.19
N ARG A 280 41.06 -17.79 -37.42
CA ARG A 280 40.37 -17.60 -38.70
C ARG A 280 41.37 -17.39 -39.84
N GLU A 281 42.39 -16.56 -39.64
CA GLU A 281 43.47 -16.34 -40.62
C GLU A 281 44.23 -17.65 -40.91
N ALA A 282 44.49 -18.47 -39.89
CA ALA A 282 45.11 -19.79 -40.08
C ALA A 282 44.20 -20.77 -40.84
N GLU A 283 42.89 -20.76 -40.58
CA GLU A 283 41.90 -21.56 -41.30
C GLU A 283 41.79 -21.10 -42.77
N GLU A 284 41.82 -19.80 -43.06
CA GLU A 284 41.82 -19.26 -44.43
C GLU A 284 43.08 -19.69 -45.21
N VAL A 285 44.27 -19.61 -44.58
CA VAL A 285 45.51 -20.10 -45.19
C VAL A 285 45.44 -21.61 -45.44
N GLN A 286 44.83 -22.38 -44.54
CA GLN A 286 44.63 -23.81 -44.73
C GLN A 286 43.69 -24.13 -45.90
N ASP A 287 42.57 -23.41 -46.00
CA ASP A 287 41.63 -23.53 -47.14
C ASP A 287 42.32 -23.20 -48.47
N ASP A 288 43.21 -22.20 -48.48
CA ASP A 288 43.98 -21.85 -49.68
C ASP A 288 45.03 -22.91 -50.02
N ILE A 289 45.69 -23.53 -49.03
CA ILE A 289 46.55 -24.70 -49.25
C ILE A 289 45.73 -25.84 -49.86
N ASP A 290 44.54 -26.12 -49.34
CA ASP A 290 43.68 -27.20 -49.82
C ASP A 290 43.14 -26.93 -51.23
N LYS A 291 42.76 -25.66 -51.53
CA LYS A 291 42.41 -25.22 -52.89
C LYS A 291 43.60 -25.33 -53.85
N MET A 292 44.80 -24.95 -53.44
CA MET A 292 46.01 -25.12 -54.25
C MET A 292 46.32 -26.60 -54.49
N ALA A 293 46.14 -27.46 -53.50
CA ALA A 293 46.32 -28.91 -53.65
C ALA A 293 45.26 -29.52 -54.60
N LEU A 294 44.00 -29.08 -54.49
CA LEU A 294 42.91 -29.47 -55.38
C LEU A 294 43.15 -28.97 -56.80
N SER A 295 43.55 -27.72 -57.00
CA SER A 295 43.83 -27.15 -58.32
C SER A 295 45.06 -27.79 -58.95
N GLN A 296 46.09 -28.12 -58.17
CA GLN A 296 47.23 -28.91 -58.65
C GLN A 296 46.79 -30.32 -59.08
N ARG A 297 45.88 -30.95 -58.32
CA ARG A 297 45.30 -32.24 -58.67
C ARG A 297 44.43 -32.17 -59.92
N GLN A 298 43.63 -31.11 -60.06
CA GLN A 298 42.82 -30.85 -61.26
C GLN A 298 43.72 -30.55 -62.45
N ALA A 299 44.71 -29.67 -62.34
CA ALA A 299 45.66 -29.36 -63.41
C ALA A 299 46.46 -30.60 -63.84
N SER A 300 46.83 -31.49 -62.92
CA SER A 300 47.47 -32.77 -63.26
C SER A 300 46.50 -33.75 -63.93
N GLN A 301 45.22 -33.79 -63.50
CA GLN A 301 44.16 -34.53 -64.18
C GLN A 301 43.82 -33.95 -65.56
N GLU A 302 43.82 -32.63 -65.72
CA GLU A 302 43.60 -31.91 -66.96
C GLU A 302 44.77 -32.08 -67.90
N LEU A 303 46.02 -32.01 -67.44
CA LEU A 303 47.19 -32.40 -68.23
C LEU A 303 47.08 -33.85 -68.71
N ALA A 304 46.58 -34.76 -67.86
CA ALA A 304 46.31 -36.15 -68.25
C ALA A 304 45.12 -36.27 -69.24
N ALA A 305 44.07 -35.46 -69.09
CA ALA A 305 42.86 -35.49 -69.93
C ALA A 305 43.01 -34.73 -71.26
N LEU A 306 43.86 -33.70 -71.31
CA LEU A 306 44.21 -32.91 -72.50
C LEU A 306 45.21 -33.63 -73.42
N THR A 307 45.66 -34.82 -73.03
CA THR A 307 46.54 -35.66 -73.87
C THR A 307 45.78 -36.31 -75.04
N PRO A 308 44.43 -36.40 -75.04
CA PRO A 308 43.70 -36.43 -76.31
C PRO A 308 42.30 -35.82 -76.19
N ASN A 309 42.15 -34.50 -76.26
CA ASN A 309 41.08 -33.88 -77.07
C ASN A 309 41.04 -32.37 -76.93
N CYS A 310 41.22 -31.77 -78.10
CA CYS A 310 41.05 -30.38 -78.43
C CYS A 310 39.57 -29.98 -78.36
N LYS A 311 39.34 -28.67 -78.16
CA LYS A 311 38.17 -27.86 -78.58
C LYS A 311 36.90 -27.98 -77.72
N THR A 312 36.58 -26.92 -76.97
CA THR A 312 35.75 -25.76 -77.34
C THR A 312 34.91 -25.24 -76.17
N VAL A 313 34.70 -23.92 -76.17
CA VAL A 313 33.63 -23.17 -75.47
C VAL A 313 33.83 -23.06 -73.94
N ALA A 314 34.19 -21.95 -73.30
CA ALA A 314 33.82 -20.54 -73.50
C ALA A 314 32.30 -20.28 -73.44
N GLU A 315 31.66 -20.55 -72.30
CA GLU A 315 30.41 -19.90 -71.87
C GLU A 315 30.06 -20.29 -70.43
N LEU A 316 29.42 -19.37 -69.69
CA LEU A 316 28.92 -19.46 -68.30
C LEU A 316 29.84 -18.88 -67.20
N ALA A 317 30.13 -17.58 -67.34
CA ALA A 317 30.34 -16.68 -66.20
C ALA A 317 29.09 -15.83 -66.01
N ALA A 318 28.26 -16.16 -65.01
CA ALA A 318 27.35 -15.29 -64.26
C ALA A 318 26.43 -16.16 -63.41
N GLU A 319 26.52 -16.07 -62.07
CA GLU A 319 25.38 -15.92 -61.15
C GLU A 319 25.77 -16.16 -59.67
N ASN A 320 25.25 -15.27 -58.82
CA ASN A 320 24.92 -15.44 -57.39
C ASN A 320 25.97 -15.12 -56.31
N MET A 321 26.10 -13.82 -56.01
CA MET A 321 26.34 -13.33 -54.64
C MET A 321 25.00 -13.01 -53.98
N ALA A 322 24.64 -13.77 -52.94
CA ALA A 322 23.45 -13.54 -52.12
C ALA A 322 23.78 -12.59 -50.96
N VAL A 323 23.02 -11.50 -50.89
CA VAL A 323 22.97 -10.51 -49.80
C VAL A 323 22.25 -11.14 -48.60
N ALA A 324 22.88 -11.06 -47.43
CA ALA A 324 22.28 -11.47 -46.16
C ALA A 324 21.11 -10.53 -45.80
N PRO A 325 19.94 -11.06 -45.38
CA PRO A 325 18.83 -10.23 -44.98
C PRO A 325 19.19 -9.51 -43.67
N ALA A 326 19.15 -8.18 -43.69
CA ALA A 326 19.13 -7.38 -42.48
C ALA A 326 17.92 -7.84 -41.66
N GLU A 327 18.19 -8.31 -40.43
CA GLU A 327 17.16 -8.70 -39.47
C GLU A 327 16.19 -7.52 -39.30
N GLY A 328 14.93 -7.77 -39.68
CA GLY A 328 13.85 -6.79 -39.60
C GLY A 328 13.67 -6.34 -38.16
N LEU A 329 14.22 -5.16 -37.85
CA LEU A 329 13.94 -4.43 -36.63
C LEU A 329 12.47 -4.04 -36.65
N ASP A 330 11.68 -4.74 -35.82
CA ASP A 330 10.26 -4.53 -35.59
C ASP A 330 9.90 -3.04 -35.51
N GLY A 331 8.77 -2.65 -36.12
CA GLY A 331 8.27 -1.27 -36.14
C GLY A 331 8.00 -0.69 -34.75
N CYS A 332 8.09 -1.51 -33.69
CA CYS A 332 7.93 -1.11 -32.30
C CYS A 332 9.26 -0.84 -31.55
N THR A 333 10.43 -0.98 -32.18
CA THR A 333 11.72 -0.76 -31.50
C THR A 333 12.21 0.67 -31.62
N VAL A 334 12.58 1.26 -30.48
CA VAL A 334 13.23 2.57 -30.34
C VAL A 334 14.75 2.38 -30.52
N SER A 335 15.39 3.19 -31.37
CA SER A 335 16.84 3.10 -31.56
C SER A 335 17.60 3.56 -30.32
N GLY A 336 18.77 2.97 -30.07
CA GLY A 336 19.66 3.44 -28.99
C GLY A 336 20.07 4.91 -29.17
N ALA A 337 20.10 5.39 -30.42
CA ALA A 337 20.36 6.79 -30.73
C ALA A 337 19.21 7.72 -30.28
N ALA A 338 17.96 7.25 -30.23
CA ALA A 338 16.85 8.05 -29.72
C ALA A 338 16.97 8.34 -28.20
N LEU A 339 17.64 7.46 -27.47
CA LEU A 339 17.90 7.62 -26.03
C LEU A 339 19.08 8.56 -25.74
N SER A 340 20.00 8.74 -26.69
CA SER A 340 21.11 9.70 -26.56
C SER A 340 20.63 11.12 -26.89
N CYS A 341 20.49 11.94 -25.85
CA CYS A 341 19.91 13.29 -25.91
C CYS A 341 20.95 14.36 -26.32
N GLU A 342 21.70 14.13 -27.41
CA GLU A 342 22.68 15.10 -27.92
C GLU A 342 22.03 16.01 -28.97
N PHE A 343 21.67 17.22 -28.56
CA PHE A 343 21.09 18.22 -29.45
C PHE A 343 21.95 19.48 -29.48
N SER A 344 22.02 20.13 -30.65
CA SER A 344 22.56 21.48 -30.73
C SER A 344 21.63 22.45 -29.99
N SER A 345 22.18 23.53 -29.43
CA SER A 345 21.41 24.54 -28.66
C SER A 345 20.21 25.11 -29.44
N SER A 346 20.34 25.28 -30.76
CA SER A 346 19.24 25.76 -31.62
C SER A 346 18.20 24.69 -31.95
N ALA A 347 18.57 23.41 -31.91
CA ALA A 347 17.65 22.28 -32.07
C ALA A 347 16.88 22.00 -30.78
N LEU A 348 17.52 22.18 -29.61
CA LEU A 348 16.88 22.08 -28.30
C LEU A 348 15.68 23.04 -28.18
N ALA A 349 15.86 24.31 -28.53
CA ALA A 349 14.80 25.32 -28.43
C ALA A 349 13.58 24.98 -29.32
N ARG A 350 13.83 24.53 -30.56
CA ARG A 350 12.78 24.17 -31.52
C ARG A 350 12.10 22.84 -31.19
N GLY A 351 12.88 21.84 -30.80
CA GLY A 351 12.36 20.57 -30.28
C GLY A 351 11.50 20.79 -29.03
N TRP A 352 11.88 21.73 -28.17
CA TRP A 352 11.08 22.10 -27.00
C TRP A 352 9.75 22.75 -27.37
N LEU A 353 9.73 23.65 -28.36
CA LEU A 353 8.50 24.25 -28.87
C LEU A 353 7.57 23.18 -29.46
N LEU A 354 8.11 22.29 -30.30
CA LEU A 354 7.36 21.16 -30.85
C LEU A 354 6.82 20.27 -29.74
N ARG A 355 7.62 19.96 -28.72
CA ARG A 355 7.14 19.20 -27.56
C ARG A 355 5.98 19.91 -26.85
N GLN A 356 6.11 21.20 -26.54
CA GLN A 356 5.04 21.95 -25.88
C GLN A 356 3.75 21.97 -26.71
N ALA A 357 3.86 22.13 -28.02
CA ALA A 357 2.71 22.06 -28.91
C ALA A 357 2.11 20.64 -28.94
N ALA A 358 2.92 19.59 -28.95
CA ALA A 358 2.49 18.19 -29.00
C ALA A 358 1.69 17.83 -27.75
N LEU A 359 2.17 18.31 -26.59
CA LEU A 359 1.47 18.16 -25.32
C LEU A 359 0.13 18.90 -25.31
N ARG A 360 0.10 20.18 -25.75
CA ARG A 360 -1.14 20.98 -25.80
C ARG A 360 -2.20 20.46 -26.76
N SER A 361 -1.80 19.70 -27.77
CA SER A 361 -2.71 19.13 -28.79
C SER A 361 -2.96 17.64 -28.61
N SER A 362 -2.49 17.04 -27.52
CA SER A 362 -2.80 15.65 -27.20
C SER A 362 -4.31 15.49 -26.97
N GLY A 363 -4.94 14.52 -27.64
CA GLY A 363 -6.38 14.28 -27.54
C GLY A 363 -7.23 14.87 -28.67
N SER A 364 -6.68 15.72 -29.52
CA SER A 364 -7.30 16.09 -30.81
C SER A 364 -7.04 15.01 -31.86
N GLU A 365 -7.97 14.80 -32.80
CA GLU A 365 -7.70 14.03 -34.03
C GLU A 365 -6.51 14.60 -34.82
N ALA A 366 -6.13 15.85 -34.56
CA ALA A 366 -4.96 16.52 -35.10
C ALA A 366 -3.75 16.50 -34.15
N SER A 367 -3.51 15.39 -33.44
CA SER A 367 -2.29 15.23 -32.63
C SER A 367 -1.07 14.97 -33.52
N LEU A 368 0.12 15.34 -33.05
CA LEU A 368 1.37 15.06 -33.77
C LEU A 368 1.53 13.56 -34.08
N PHE A 369 1.19 12.69 -33.13
CA PHE A 369 1.20 11.23 -33.34
C PHE A 369 0.29 10.81 -34.49
N ALA A 370 -0.96 11.31 -34.53
CA ALA A 370 -1.90 10.99 -35.60
C ALA A 370 -1.42 11.51 -36.96
N CYS A 371 -0.79 12.69 -37.00
CA CYS A 371 -0.17 13.23 -38.22
C CYS A 371 1.02 12.39 -38.70
N LEU A 372 1.88 11.92 -37.79
CA LEU A 372 3.01 11.03 -38.12
C LEU A 372 2.51 9.68 -38.63
N GLN A 373 1.59 9.04 -37.91
CA GLN A 373 1.00 7.76 -38.29
C GLN A 373 0.22 7.86 -39.61
N GLY A 374 -0.51 8.96 -39.85
CA GLY A 374 -1.25 9.16 -41.09
C GLY A 374 -0.35 9.36 -42.32
N ARG A 375 0.93 9.68 -42.11
CA ARG A 375 1.93 9.80 -43.18
C ARG A 375 2.76 8.53 -43.39
N ASP A 376 2.75 7.60 -42.45
CA ASP A 376 3.35 6.25 -42.51
C ASP A 376 2.38 5.30 -43.25
N GLN A 377 2.38 5.36 -44.59
CA GLN A 377 1.39 4.67 -45.42
C GLN A 377 1.60 3.17 -45.52
N ASP A 378 2.83 2.71 -45.38
CA ASP A 378 3.25 1.32 -45.37
C ASP A 378 3.28 0.71 -43.95
N ALA A 379 3.09 1.52 -42.91
CA ALA A 379 3.06 1.11 -41.51
C ALA A 379 4.35 0.40 -41.07
N ASP A 380 5.48 0.81 -41.65
CA ASP A 380 6.80 0.24 -41.36
C ASP A 380 7.49 0.95 -40.17
N GLY A 381 6.88 2.05 -39.67
CA GLY A 381 7.40 2.84 -38.56
C GLY A 381 8.41 3.91 -39.00
N LEU A 382 8.68 4.04 -40.31
CA LEU A 382 9.65 4.95 -40.90
C LEU A 382 8.93 6.04 -41.69
N LEU A 383 9.45 7.27 -41.59
CA LEU A 383 9.02 8.39 -42.42
C LEU A 383 10.23 8.94 -43.15
N SER A 384 10.15 9.09 -44.47
CA SER A 384 11.13 9.88 -45.21
C SER A 384 11.18 11.31 -44.65
N ALA A 385 12.32 12.00 -44.81
CA ALA A 385 12.44 13.39 -44.41
C ALA A 385 11.32 14.28 -45.00
N SER A 386 10.86 14.00 -46.23
CA SER A 386 9.72 14.68 -46.86
C SER A 386 8.39 14.39 -46.18
N GLU A 387 8.10 13.13 -45.86
CA GLU A 387 6.86 12.75 -45.17
C GLU A 387 6.81 13.33 -43.76
N LEU A 388 7.95 13.37 -43.08
CA LEU A 388 8.04 13.94 -41.75
C LEU A 388 7.82 15.46 -41.76
N VAL A 389 8.41 16.18 -42.71
CA VAL A 389 8.14 17.62 -42.88
C VAL A 389 6.68 17.88 -43.21
N GLN A 390 6.06 17.04 -44.04
CA GLN A 390 4.63 17.13 -44.33
C GLN A 390 3.75 16.81 -43.12
N ALA A 391 4.10 15.78 -42.33
CA ALA A 391 3.40 15.43 -41.09
C ALA A 391 3.42 16.59 -40.09
N ILE A 392 4.58 17.24 -39.92
CA ILE A 392 4.73 18.42 -39.05
C ILE A 392 4.00 19.64 -39.62
N GLY A 393 3.97 19.80 -40.95
CA GLY A 393 3.26 20.90 -41.62
C GLY A 393 1.73 20.76 -41.59
N ASP A 394 1.21 19.54 -41.68
CA ASP A 394 -0.23 19.24 -41.56
C ASP A 394 -0.73 19.38 -40.12
N TRP A 395 0.19 19.31 -39.16
CA TRP A 395 -0.13 19.42 -37.76
C TRP A 395 -0.51 20.86 -37.40
N ARG A 396 -1.82 21.12 -37.32
CA ARG A 396 -2.42 22.46 -37.10
C ARG A 396 -1.93 23.22 -35.86
N SER A 397 -1.37 22.51 -34.88
CA SER A 397 -0.83 23.12 -33.65
C SER A 397 0.69 23.30 -33.69
N CYS A 398 1.33 23.04 -34.84
CA CYS A 398 2.75 23.24 -35.01
C CYS A 398 3.12 24.73 -34.77
N PRO A 399 4.05 25.03 -33.87
CA PRO A 399 4.45 26.39 -33.55
C PRO A 399 5.54 26.92 -34.49
N LEU A 400 5.98 26.12 -35.46
CA LEU A 400 7.03 26.46 -36.42
C LEU A 400 6.36 27.04 -37.67
N ASP A 401 6.82 28.23 -38.10
CA ASP A 401 6.10 29.06 -39.07
C ASP A 401 6.45 28.72 -40.53
N VAL A 402 7.34 27.74 -40.77
CA VAL A 402 7.87 27.43 -42.12
C VAL A 402 8.21 25.94 -42.27
N THR A 403 7.97 25.37 -43.46
CA THR A 403 8.51 24.06 -43.89
C THR A 403 10.03 23.96 -43.74
N GLU A 404 10.75 25.08 -43.87
CA GLU A 404 12.19 25.17 -43.63
C GLU A 404 12.57 24.96 -42.16
N GLU A 405 11.74 25.42 -41.21
CA GLU A 405 11.98 25.21 -39.78
C GLU A 405 11.71 23.76 -39.37
N ALA A 406 10.66 23.14 -39.92
CA ALA A 406 10.40 21.72 -39.75
C ALA A 406 11.56 20.88 -40.32
N ALA A 407 12.05 21.19 -41.53
CA ALA A 407 13.20 20.53 -42.12
C ALA A 407 14.48 20.69 -41.28
N ALA A 408 14.69 21.88 -40.71
CA ALA A 408 15.83 22.14 -39.82
C ALA A 408 15.76 21.34 -38.52
N VAL A 409 14.56 21.17 -37.94
CA VAL A 409 14.36 20.29 -36.78
C VAL A 409 14.64 18.85 -37.16
N VAL A 410 14.05 18.35 -38.26
CA VAL A 410 14.25 16.96 -38.71
C VAL A 410 15.74 16.68 -38.92
N SER A 411 16.45 17.58 -39.60
CA SER A 411 17.89 17.45 -39.87
C SER A 411 18.76 17.50 -38.62
N ALA A 412 18.30 18.20 -37.57
CA ALA A 412 19.00 18.29 -36.29
C ALA A 412 18.62 17.20 -35.28
N MET A 413 17.45 16.57 -35.44
CA MET A 413 17.00 15.46 -34.61
C MET A 413 17.43 14.10 -35.16
N LEU A 414 17.90 14.04 -36.41
CA LEU A 414 18.47 12.86 -37.02
C LEU A 414 19.94 12.66 -36.62
N PRO A 415 20.32 11.53 -36.00
CA PRO A 415 21.73 11.22 -35.75
C PRO A 415 22.49 11.12 -37.08
N VAL A 416 23.72 11.64 -37.12
CA VAL A 416 24.55 11.69 -38.33
C VAL A 416 24.81 10.30 -38.92
N SER A 417 24.77 9.26 -38.07
CA SER A 417 25.05 7.86 -38.42
C SER A 417 23.92 7.14 -39.19
N GLU A 418 22.70 7.67 -39.22
CA GLU A 418 21.53 7.02 -39.89
C GLU A 418 21.13 7.70 -41.21
N ARG A 419 21.99 8.57 -41.76
CA ARG A 419 21.71 9.35 -42.98
C ARG A 419 21.74 8.56 -44.29
N THR A 420 21.93 7.24 -44.27
CA THR A 420 22.13 6.48 -45.52
C THR A 420 20.87 6.42 -46.39
N ASP A 421 19.67 6.42 -45.80
CA ASP A 421 18.41 6.36 -46.57
C ASP A 421 17.47 7.56 -46.32
N GLY A 422 17.80 8.46 -45.39
CA GLY A 422 17.02 9.68 -45.14
C GLY A 422 15.63 9.43 -44.51
N SER A 423 15.35 8.22 -44.06
CA SER A 423 14.17 7.83 -43.29
C SER A 423 14.39 7.95 -41.78
N VAL A 424 13.35 8.33 -41.05
CA VAL A 424 13.35 8.54 -39.60
C VAL A 424 12.31 7.63 -38.97
N ARG A 425 12.67 6.88 -37.93
CA ARG A 425 11.66 6.20 -37.11
C ARG A 425 10.86 7.26 -36.37
N TRP A 426 9.55 7.37 -36.65
CA TRP A 426 8.74 8.42 -36.03
C TRP A 426 8.59 8.21 -34.51
N LEU A 427 8.73 6.96 -34.03
CA LEU A 427 8.85 6.65 -32.60
C LEU A 427 10.11 7.26 -31.98
N ASP A 428 11.24 7.21 -32.67
CA ASP A 428 12.49 7.80 -32.18
C ASP A 428 12.37 9.32 -32.03
N LEU A 429 11.64 9.96 -32.95
CA LEU A 429 11.34 11.39 -32.83
C LEU A 429 10.51 11.70 -31.58
N LEU A 430 9.48 10.91 -31.29
CA LEU A 430 8.64 11.10 -30.10
C LEU A 430 9.44 10.88 -28.81
N VAL A 431 10.27 9.84 -28.76
CA VAL A 431 11.16 9.57 -27.63
C VAL A 431 12.16 10.70 -27.44
N ARG A 432 12.77 11.17 -28.53
CA ARG A 432 13.69 12.32 -28.51
C ARG A 432 13.02 13.58 -27.99
N LEU A 433 11.80 13.89 -28.46
CA LEU A 433 11.02 15.01 -27.96
C LEU A 433 10.73 14.87 -26.46
N GLU A 434 10.52 13.66 -25.96
CA GLU A 434 10.30 13.43 -24.54
C GLU A 434 11.59 13.55 -23.71
N CYS A 435 12.71 13.04 -24.20
CA CYS A 435 14.03 13.18 -23.55
C CYS A 435 14.47 14.65 -23.41
N LEU A 436 13.99 15.56 -24.26
CA LEU A 436 14.23 17.01 -24.11
C LEU A 436 13.73 17.58 -22.78
N ALA A 437 12.72 16.95 -22.16
CA ALA A 437 12.21 17.34 -20.84
C ALA A 437 13.23 17.15 -19.72
N GLY A 438 14.06 16.11 -19.82
CA GLY A 438 15.12 15.84 -18.86
C GLY A 438 16.29 16.81 -18.98
N SER A 439 16.62 17.25 -20.20
CA SER A 439 17.84 18.03 -20.45
C SER A 439 17.71 19.54 -20.15
N LEU A 440 16.54 20.15 -20.34
CA LEU A 440 16.31 21.59 -20.09
C LEU A 440 15.94 21.91 -18.63
N SER A 441 15.89 20.86 -17.81
CA SER A 441 15.22 20.83 -16.52
C SER A 441 16.01 21.45 -15.36
N SER A 442 17.24 21.94 -15.58
CA SER A 442 18.05 22.62 -14.57
C SER A 442 17.85 24.13 -14.51
N SER A 443 17.24 24.77 -15.51
CA SER A 443 17.19 26.24 -15.61
C SER A 443 15.78 26.87 -15.79
N SER A 444 14.74 26.08 -16.08
CA SER A 444 13.40 26.61 -16.36
C SER A 444 12.51 26.60 -15.12
N LYS A 445 11.99 27.77 -14.73
CA LYS A 445 10.97 27.95 -13.66
C LYS A 445 9.55 27.53 -14.07
N ALA A 446 9.36 26.93 -15.25
CA ALA A 446 8.05 26.41 -15.62
C ALA A 446 7.67 25.29 -14.64
N PRO A 447 6.50 25.35 -13.98
CA PRO A 447 6.07 24.29 -13.08
C PRO A 447 6.05 22.98 -13.87
N ARG A 448 6.84 22.01 -13.42
CA ARG A 448 6.77 20.66 -13.96
C ARG A 448 5.37 20.15 -13.65
N LEU A 449 4.67 19.66 -14.67
CA LEU A 449 3.44 18.90 -14.47
C LEU A 449 3.88 17.55 -13.90
N GLU A 450 4.06 17.50 -12.58
CA GLU A 450 4.39 16.28 -11.86
C GLU A 450 3.13 15.41 -11.82
N LEU A 451 3.25 14.18 -12.32
CA LEU A 451 2.19 13.20 -12.14
C LEU A 451 2.01 12.95 -10.63
N PRO A 452 0.77 12.72 -10.17
CA PRO A 452 0.54 12.22 -8.83
C PRO A 452 1.30 10.89 -8.64
N ASP A 453 1.56 10.54 -7.38
CA ASP A 453 2.18 9.26 -7.05
C ASP A 453 1.44 8.08 -7.73
N VAL A 454 2.21 7.24 -8.40
CA VAL A 454 1.76 6.07 -9.16
C VAL A 454 1.43 4.90 -8.23
N ARG A 455 2.03 4.84 -7.02
CA ARG A 455 1.78 3.74 -6.07
C ARG A 455 0.30 3.55 -5.70
N PRO A 456 -0.49 4.60 -5.38
CA PRO A 456 -1.93 4.45 -5.14
C PRO A 456 -2.68 3.87 -6.34
N LEU A 457 -2.28 4.27 -7.55
CA LEU A 457 -2.89 3.78 -8.79
C LEU A 457 -2.54 2.32 -9.03
N ARG A 458 -1.28 1.93 -8.79
CA ARG A 458 -0.82 0.54 -8.84
C ARG A 458 -1.57 -0.34 -7.84
N TRP A 459 -1.68 0.11 -6.59
CA TRP A 459 -2.45 -0.55 -5.55
C TRP A 459 -3.91 -0.81 -5.98
N ALA A 460 -4.57 0.22 -6.51
CA ALA A 460 -5.96 0.15 -6.93
C ALA A 460 -6.15 -0.80 -8.13
N CYS A 461 -5.23 -0.78 -9.10
CA CYS A 461 -5.22 -1.74 -10.21
C CYS A 461 -5.03 -3.18 -9.73
N LEU A 462 -4.09 -3.45 -8.82
CA LEU A 462 -3.86 -4.78 -8.24
C LEU A 462 -5.10 -5.29 -7.51
N ARG A 463 -5.72 -4.44 -6.67
CA ARG A 463 -6.93 -4.77 -5.90
C ARG A 463 -8.14 -5.00 -6.79
N GLY A 464 -8.31 -4.19 -7.83
CA GLY A 464 -9.40 -4.31 -8.81
C GLY A 464 -9.19 -5.42 -9.84
N GLY A 465 -8.03 -6.09 -9.85
CA GLY A 465 -7.67 -7.05 -10.89
C GLY A 465 -7.60 -6.43 -12.29
N ILE A 466 -7.32 -5.13 -12.37
CA ILE A 466 -7.30 -4.36 -13.62
C ILE A 466 -5.94 -4.55 -14.28
N SER A 467 -5.93 -5.22 -15.44
CA SER A 467 -4.70 -5.35 -16.23
C SER A 467 -4.31 -4.03 -16.90
N ARG A 468 -3.06 -3.92 -17.35
CA ARG A 468 -2.57 -2.78 -18.13
C ARG A 468 -3.44 -2.47 -19.33
N GLU A 469 -3.84 -3.49 -20.08
CA GLU A 469 -4.67 -3.36 -21.28
C GLU A 469 -6.08 -2.88 -20.92
N GLU A 470 -6.62 -3.36 -19.79
CA GLU A 470 -7.91 -2.92 -19.24
C GLU A 470 -7.85 -1.46 -18.79
N PHE A 471 -6.84 -1.11 -18.00
CA PHE A 471 -6.63 0.25 -17.51
C PHE A 471 -6.46 1.24 -18.67
N HIS A 472 -5.62 0.90 -19.66
CA HIS A 472 -5.44 1.68 -20.88
C HIS A 472 -6.76 1.90 -21.62
N ARG A 473 -7.55 0.84 -21.82
CA ARG A 473 -8.85 0.94 -22.50
C ARG A 473 -9.85 1.81 -21.73
N ARG A 474 -9.90 1.67 -20.40
CA ARG A 474 -10.75 2.50 -19.54
C ARG A 474 -10.34 3.96 -19.59
N LEU A 475 -9.04 4.24 -19.54
CA LEU A 475 -8.52 5.60 -19.61
C LEU A 475 -8.83 6.24 -20.96
N LEU A 476 -8.66 5.50 -22.07
CA LEU A 476 -9.08 5.94 -23.42
C LEU A 476 -10.58 6.23 -23.53
N ALA A 477 -11.42 5.53 -22.78
CA ALA A 477 -12.86 5.77 -22.75
C ALA A 477 -13.26 7.03 -21.95
N VAL A 478 -12.32 7.64 -21.22
CA VAL A 478 -12.58 8.89 -20.48
C VAL A 478 -12.63 10.06 -21.45
N SER A 479 -13.83 10.58 -21.67
CA SER A 479 -14.12 11.71 -22.56
C SER A 479 -14.61 12.97 -21.81
N SER A 480 -14.87 12.87 -20.51
CA SER A 480 -15.41 13.95 -19.68
C SER A 480 -14.85 13.93 -18.25
N LEU A 481 -14.92 15.07 -17.57
CA LEU A 481 -14.54 15.18 -16.16
C LEU A 481 -15.35 14.23 -15.27
N GLN A 482 -16.62 13.98 -15.60
CA GLN A 482 -17.46 13.05 -14.85
C GLN A 482 -17.01 11.60 -15.05
N SER A 483 -16.65 11.20 -16.27
CA SER A 483 -16.06 9.87 -16.51
C SER A 483 -14.70 9.71 -15.85
N ALA A 484 -13.89 10.78 -15.75
CA ALA A 484 -12.61 10.74 -15.05
C ALA A 484 -12.82 10.53 -13.54
N ARG A 485 -13.79 11.25 -12.95
CA ARG A 485 -14.20 11.05 -11.55
C ARG A 485 -14.74 9.64 -11.31
N ALA A 486 -15.60 9.13 -12.19
CA ALA A 486 -16.12 7.77 -12.08
C ALA A 486 -15.00 6.71 -12.16
N LEU A 487 -14.02 6.92 -13.06
CA LEU A 487 -12.87 6.03 -13.19
C LEU A 487 -12.01 6.04 -11.93
N PHE A 488 -11.57 7.21 -11.45
CA PHE A 488 -10.60 7.30 -10.37
C PHE A 488 -11.21 7.21 -8.97
N LEU A 489 -12.29 7.95 -8.68
CA LEU A 489 -12.93 8.02 -7.34
C LEU A 489 -13.99 6.94 -7.12
N GLY A 490 -14.61 6.46 -8.20
CA GLY A 490 -15.82 5.64 -8.12
C GLY A 490 -17.06 6.46 -7.74
N ASP A 491 -18.25 5.95 -8.08
CA ASP A 491 -19.50 6.60 -7.70
C ASP A 491 -19.80 6.30 -6.22
N GLY A 492 -19.49 7.28 -5.36
CA GLY A 492 -19.74 7.20 -3.92
C GLY A 492 -21.22 6.98 -3.54
N ASP A 493 -22.15 7.20 -4.48
CA ASP A 493 -23.59 7.03 -4.30
C ASP A 493 -24.07 5.63 -4.73
N GLY A 494 -23.46 4.57 -4.18
CA GLY A 494 -24.08 3.26 -3.89
C GLY A 494 -24.82 2.47 -4.99
N GLY A 495 -24.81 2.90 -6.25
CA GLY A 495 -25.63 2.30 -7.32
C GLY A 495 -24.91 2.03 -8.64
N GLY A 496 -23.69 2.55 -8.83
CA GLY A 496 -22.87 2.26 -10.01
C GLY A 496 -22.23 0.88 -9.92
N SER A 497 -22.22 0.13 -11.02
CA SER A 497 -21.48 -1.14 -11.10
C SER A 497 -20.00 -0.88 -10.81
N SER A 498 -19.51 -1.42 -9.70
CA SER A 498 -18.11 -1.35 -9.23
C SER A 498 -17.07 -1.73 -10.30
N GLU A 499 -17.49 -2.37 -11.38
CA GLU A 499 -16.61 -2.92 -12.41
C GLU A 499 -15.84 -1.84 -13.19
N GLN A 500 -16.34 -0.60 -13.31
CA GLN A 500 -15.68 0.43 -14.14
C GLN A 500 -14.67 1.30 -13.38
N SER A 501 -14.76 1.35 -12.04
CA SER A 501 -13.86 2.17 -11.23
C SER A 501 -12.54 1.45 -10.97
N VAL A 502 -11.46 2.24 -10.83
CA VAL A 502 -10.17 1.80 -10.31
C VAL A 502 -10.21 1.73 -8.78
N GLY A 503 -11.03 2.56 -8.14
CA GLY A 503 -11.26 2.53 -6.69
C GLY A 503 -10.18 3.20 -5.85
N LEU A 504 -9.64 4.34 -6.30
CA LEU A 504 -8.71 5.12 -5.48
C LEU A 504 -9.41 5.74 -4.27
N VAL A 505 -8.64 5.93 -3.20
CA VAL A 505 -9.07 6.75 -2.06
C VAL A 505 -9.38 8.17 -2.52
N ALA A 506 -10.36 8.82 -1.91
CA ALA A 506 -10.85 10.13 -2.34
C ALA A 506 -9.76 11.20 -2.51
N SER A 507 -8.75 11.22 -1.63
CA SER A 507 -7.61 12.15 -1.72
C SER A 507 -6.77 11.92 -2.98
N HIS A 508 -6.46 10.65 -3.28
CA HIS A 508 -5.68 10.25 -4.46
C HIS A 508 -6.47 10.33 -5.75
N GLY A 509 -7.74 9.92 -5.73
CA GLY A 509 -8.59 10.05 -6.90
C GLY A 509 -8.77 11.52 -7.31
N ALA A 510 -8.83 12.45 -6.35
CA ALA A 510 -8.92 13.87 -6.64
C ALA A 510 -7.65 14.42 -7.33
N SER A 511 -6.45 14.00 -6.90
CA SER A 511 -5.20 14.42 -7.56
C SER A 511 -5.08 13.84 -8.97
N TRP A 512 -5.47 12.58 -9.18
CA TRP A 512 -5.50 11.95 -10.51
C TRP A 512 -6.54 12.57 -11.44
N VAL A 513 -7.71 12.97 -10.92
CA VAL A 513 -8.72 13.72 -11.68
C VAL A 513 -8.20 15.10 -12.08
N ALA A 514 -7.50 15.80 -11.17
CA ALA A 514 -6.87 17.09 -11.49
C ALA A 514 -5.77 16.93 -12.56
N ALA A 515 -4.89 15.93 -12.42
CA ALA A 515 -3.87 15.61 -13.42
C ALA A 515 -4.49 15.27 -14.78
N TRP A 516 -5.58 14.48 -14.81
CA TRP A 516 -6.32 14.22 -16.04
C TRP A 516 -6.97 15.48 -16.62
N GLN A 517 -7.48 16.38 -15.79
CA GLN A 517 -8.07 17.65 -16.25
C GLN A 517 -7.02 18.56 -16.89
N ASP A 518 -5.79 18.56 -16.35
CA ASP A 518 -4.69 19.40 -16.83
C ASP A 518 -4.00 18.81 -18.07
N LEU A 519 -3.86 17.48 -18.13
CA LEU A 519 -3.11 16.77 -19.18
C LEU A 519 -4.03 16.21 -20.29
N GLY A 520 -5.26 15.86 -19.95
CA GLY A 520 -6.12 15.05 -20.81
C GLY A 520 -5.68 13.60 -20.92
N THR A 521 -6.53 12.77 -21.54
CA THR A 521 -6.32 11.30 -21.63
C THR A 521 -5.03 10.92 -22.35
N GLN A 522 -4.72 11.56 -23.48
CA GLN A 522 -3.59 11.16 -24.33
C GLN A 522 -2.23 11.53 -23.71
N GLN A 523 -2.08 12.75 -23.18
CA GLN A 523 -0.85 13.13 -22.51
C GLN A 523 -0.66 12.37 -21.20
N LEU A 524 -1.74 12.09 -20.46
CA LEU A 524 -1.65 11.24 -19.28
C LEU A 524 -1.14 9.85 -19.65
N LEU A 525 -1.63 9.24 -20.74
CA LEU A 525 -1.16 7.94 -21.25
C LEU A 525 0.30 7.96 -21.70
N LEU A 526 0.76 9.07 -22.28
CA LEU A 526 2.16 9.26 -22.70
C LEU A 526 3.11 9.37 -21.50
N LEU A 527 2.69 10.08 -20.45
CA LEU A 527 3.53 10.34 -19.27
C LEU A 527 3.47 9.21 -18.23
N LEU A 528 2.38 8.45 -18.20
CA LEU A 528 2.16 7.43 -17.19
C LEU A 528 2.99 6.18 -17.51
N PRO A 529 3.89 5.73 -16.61
CA PRO A 529 4.58 4.45 -16.77
C PRO A 529 3.58 3.31 -16.59
N LEU A 530 2.95 2.88 -17.69
CA LEU A 530 1.88 1.88 -17.67
C LEU A 530 2.34 0.54 -17.09
N SER A 531 3.61 0.17 -17.29
CA SER A 531 4.22 -1.03 -16.69
C SER A 531 4.33 -0.95 -15.17
N GLU A 532 4.56 0.25 -14.63
CA GLU A 532 4.61 0.47 -13.18
C GLU A 532 3.21 0.60 -12.58
N THR A 533 2.26 1.11 -13.37
CA THR A 533 0.87 1.31 -12.94
C THR A 533 0.07 0.00 -12.90
N ALA A 534 0.22 -0.84 -13.93
CA ALA A 534 -0.55 -2.07 -14.03
C ALA A 534 0.23 -3.14 -14.78
N ARG A 535 0.14 -4.39 -14.30
CA ARG A 535 0.72 -5.55 -14.98
C ARG A 535 -0.14 -5.94 -16.18
N SER A 536 0.48 -6.50 -17.22
CA SER A 536 -0.28 -7.12 -18.32
C SER A 536 -1.19 -8.23 -17.80
N ALA A 537 -2.26 -8.56 -18.52
CA ALA A 537 -3.21 -9.57 -18.05
C ALA A 537 -2.56 -10.94 -17.77
N SER A 538 -1.56 -11.34 -18.58
CA SER A 538 -0.79 -12.56 -18.36
C SER A 538 0.14 -12.45 -17.16
N ALA A 539 0.83 -11.31 -16.99
CA ALA A 539 1.73 -11.07 -15.87
C ALA A 539 0.98 -10.98 -14.53
N LEU A 540 -0.21 -10.36 -14.50
CA LEU A 540 -1.04 -10.29 -13.31
C LEU A 540 -1.50 -11.69 -12.85
N LYS A 541 -1.96 -12.53 -13.78
CA LYS A 541 -2.33 -13.92 -13.49
C LYS A 541 -1.13 -14.75 -13.03
N ALA A 542 0.02 -14.57 -13.68
CA ALA A 542 1.25 -15.27 -13.30
C ALA A 542 1.73 -14.84 -11.91
N TRP A 543 1.70 -13.54 -11.61
CA TRP A 543 2.00 -12.99 -10.29
C TRP A 543 1.06 -13.55 -9.22
N GLN A 544 -0.26 -13.51 -9.44
CA GLN A 544 -1.24 -14.10 -8.52
C GLN A 544 -0.96 -15.60 -8.27
N ALA A 545 -0.66 -16.36 -9.32
CA ALA A 545 -0.34 -17.78 -9.19
C ALA A 545 0.95 -18.02 -8.38
N ARG A 546 2.00 -17.19 -8.59
CA ARG A 546 3.24 -17.25 -7.80
C ARG A 546 2.99 -16.90 -6.34
N CYS A 547 2.27 -15.81 -6.06
CA CYS A 547 1.92 -15.41 -4.70
C CYS A 547 1.13 -16.51 -4.00
N ILE A 548 0.05 -17.02 -4.60
CA ILE A 548 -0.76 -18.11 -4.02
C ILE A 548 0.08 -19.36 -3.75
N SER A 549 0.97 -19.72 -4.68
CA SER A 549 1.86 -20.87 -4.53
C SER A 549 2.88 -20.68 -3.38
N ALA A 550 3.53 -19.52 -3.31
CA ALA A 550 4.46 -19.17 -2.25
C ALA A 550 3.76 -19.15 -0.88
N LEU A 551 2.60 -18.51 -0.79
CA LEU A 551 1.80 -18.41 0.42
C LEU A 551 1.34 -19.76 0.94
N ARG A 552 0.86 -20.66 0.07
CA ARG A 552 0.50 -22.03 0.46
C ARG A 552 1.69 -22.85 0.93
N ALA A 553 2.84 -22.68 0.29
CA ALA A 553 4.03 -23.43 0.66
C ALA A 553 4.63 -22.98 1.99
N HIS A 554 4.49 -21.70 2.34
CA HIS A 554 5.07 -21.10 3.54
C HIS A 554 4.01 -20.64 4.56
N GLU A 555 2.78 -21.16 4.49
CA GLU A 555 1.66 -20.73 5.36
C GLU A 555 2.02 -20.85 6.84
N LYS A 556 2.61 -21.98 7.23
CA LYS A 556 3.00 -22.25 8.62
C LYS A 556 4.09 -21.29 9.10
N GLU A 557 5.11 -21.04 8.27
CA GLU A 557 6.22 -20.14 8.57
C GLU A 557 5.76 -18.69 8.67
N LEU A 558 4.85 -18.25 7.79
CA LEU A 558 4.24 -16.92 7.85
C LEU A 558 3.39 -16.75 9.11
N VAL A 559 2.58 -17.76 9.47
CA VAL A 559 1.81 -17.72 10.73
C VAL A 559 2.75 -17.62 11.92
N GLU A 560 3.79 -18.45 11.98
CA GLU A 560 4.78 -18.41 13.06
C GLU A 560 5.49 -17.05 13.12
N ALA A 561 6.00 -16.55 11.99
CA ALA A 561 6.67 -15.26 11.90
C ALA A 561 5.77 -14.09 12.31
N PHE A 562 4.51 -14.06 11.86
CA PHE A 562 3.55 -13.03 12.25
C PHE A 562 3.05 -13.18 13.69
N THR A 563 3.09 -14.37 14.30
CA THR A 563 2.73 -14.56 15.72
C THR A 563 3.79 -14.13 16.72
N VAL A 564 5.05 -14.00 16.30
CA VAL A 564 6.11 -13.37 17.12
C VAL A 564 5.73 -11.92 17.44
N TRP A 565 5.03 -11.27 16.52
CA TRP A 565 4.44 -9.96 16.73
C TRP A 565 3.09 -10.12 17.41
N ARG A 566 2.85 -9.37 18.49
CA ARG A 566 1.60 -9.51 19.25
C ARG A 566 0.41 -9.19 18.34
N ALA A 567 -0.71 -9.86 18.54
CA ALA A 567 -1.92 -9.68 17.71
C ALA A 567 -2.49 -8.24 17.76
N ASP A 568 -2.12 -7.45 18.78
CA ASP A 568 -2.44 -6.03 18.95
C ASP A 568 -1.38 -5.08 18.39
N MET A 569 -0.20 -5.58 18.01
CA MET A 569 0.81 -4.79 17.32
C MET A 569 0.52 -4.73 15.82
N MET A 570 0.50 -3.51 15.31
CA MET A 570 0.51 -3.29 13.88
C MET A 570 1.96 -3.26 13.40
N LEU A 571 2.25 -3.98 12.32
CA LEU A 571 3.57 -4.00 11.71
C LEU A 571 3.78 -2.74 10.88
N THR A 572 4.98 -2.18 10.87
CA THR A 572 5.34 -1.16 9.88
C THR A 572 5.46 -1.78 8.49
N GLU A 573 5.47 -0.93 7.46
CA GLU A 573 5.65 -1.35 6.07
C GLU A 573 6.97 -2.10 5.86
N GLU A 574 8.05 -1.65 6.49
CA GLU A 574 9.37 -2.28 6.46
C GLU A 574 9.35 -3.62 7.21
N GLN A 575 8.68 -3.71 8.36
CA GLN A 575 8.56 -4.96 9.12
C GLN A 575 7.79 -6.03 8.34
N PHE A 576 6.68 -5.65 7.70
CA PHE A 576 5.95 -6.55 6.82
C PHE A 576 6.84 -7.03 5.65
N HIS A 577 7.55 -6.10 5.02
CA HIS A 577 8.44 -6.38 3.90
C HIS A 577 9.58 -7.34 4.30
N MET A 578 10.24 -7.10 5.44
CA MET A 578 11.28 -8.00 5.97
C MET A 578 10.76 -9.41 6.22
N VAL A 579 9.60 -9.54 6.89
CA VAL A 579 9.00 -10.87 7.14
C VAL A 579 8.68 -11.60 5.82
N CYS A 580 8.16 -10.89 4.82
CA CYS A 580 7.87 -11.48 3.53
C CYS A 580 9.14 -11.86 2.75
N ILE A 581 10.20 -11.06 2.79
CA ILE A 581 11.49 -11.39 2.17
C ILE A 581 12.10 -12.61 2.85
N ASP A 582 12.15 -12.65 4.18
CA ASP A 582 12.77 -13.74 4.92
C ASP A 582 12.07 -15.08 4.65
N VAL A 583 10.74 -15.08 4.57
CA VAL A 583 9.94 -16.30 4.43
C VAL A 583 9.71 -16.69 2.96
N MET A 584 9.51 -15.71 2.06
CA MET A 584 9.10 -15.96 0.67
C MET A 584 10.09 -15.48 -0.39
N GLY A 585 11.17 -14.80 -0.04
CA GLY A 585 12.15 -14.24 -0.98
C GLY A 585 12.85 -15.28 -1.86
N ALA A 586 12.83 -16.55 -1.47
CA ALA A 586 13.31 -17.65 -2.31
C ALA A 586 12.39 -17.97 -3.51
N LYS A 587 11.11 -17.53 -3.48
CA LYS A 587 10.09 -17.84 -4.50
C LYS A 587 9.49 -16.61 -5.18
N LEU A 588 9.49 -15.48 -4.49
CA LEU A 588 8.96 -14.22 -4.97
C LEU A 588 10.12 -13.25 -5.21
N SER A 589 10.04 -12.48 -6.29
CA SER A 589 10.95 -11.35 -6.49
C SER A 589 10.63 -10.23 -5.49
N GLU A 590 11.56 -9.29 -5.33
CA GLU A 590 11.34 -8.09 -4.51
C GLU A 590 10.13 -7.28 -5.00
N GLU A 591 9.94 -7.15 -6.32
CA GLU A 591 8.74 -6.52 -6.91
C GLU A 591 7.45 -7.29 -6.60
N ASP A 592 7.49 -8.62 -6.59
CA ASP A 592 6.32 -9.45 -6.24
C ASP A 592 5.94 -9.24 -4.76
N ILE A 593 6.93 -9.07 -3.87
CA ILE A 593 6.74 -8.78 -2.44
C ILE A 593 6.23 -7.35 -2.23
N GLU A 594 6.74 -6.39 -2.97
CA GLU A 594 6.27 -5.00 -2.95
C GLU A 594 4.80 -4.91 -3.38
N ASP A 595 4.39 -5.63 -4.43
CA ASP A 595 2.99 -5.69 -4.86
C ASP A 595 2.10 -6.38 -3.83
N LEU A 596 2.60 -7.42 -3.18
CA LEU A 596 1.89 -8.10 -2.09
C LEU A 596 1.71 -7.16 -0.89
N ARG A 597 2.74 -6.35 -0.58
CA ARG A 597 2.71 -5.31 0.45
C ARG A 597 1.69 -4.24 0.13
N LEU A 598 1.65 -3.74 -1.10
CA LEU A 598 0.59 -2.83 -1.55
C LEU A 598 -0.77 -3.49 -1.33
N LEU A 599 -1.01 -4.69 -1.86
CA LEU A 599 -2.31 -5.35 -1.77
C LEU A 599 -2.77 -5.61 -0.32
N ALA A 600 -1.84 -5.91 0.59
CA ALA A 600 -2.12 -6.14 2.01
C ALA A 600 -2.38 -4.86 2.83
N GLY A 601 -1.93 -3.71 2.33
CA GLY A 601 -2.03 -2.43 3.04
C GLY A 601 -3.45 -1.85 3.03
N PRO A 602 -3.86 -1.11 4.07
CA PRO A 602 -5.10 -0.36 4.03
C PRO A 602 -5.05 0.70 2.91
N PRO A 603 -6.20 1.09 2.32
CA PRO A 603 -6.23 2.11 1.26
C PRO A 603 -5.46 3.40 1.59
N ASP A 604 -5.49 3.78 2.87
CA ASP A 604 -4.90 5.02 3.36
C ASP A 604 -3.38 4.91 3.65
N SER A 605 -2.79 3.70 3.64
CA SER A 605 -1.37 3.51 3.95
C SER A 605 -0.42 4.02 2.87
N VAL A 606 -0.89 4.18 1.63
CA VAL A 606 -0.01 4.41 0.48
C VAL A 606 0.76 5.74 0.57
N THR A 607 0.36 6.66 1.45
CA THR A 607 1.04 7.96 1.66
C THR A 607 1.84 8.06 2.95
N SER A 608 1.67 7.13 3.87
CA SER A 608 2.27 7.24 5.20
C SER A 608 3.16 6.03 5.45
N SER A 609 4.46 6.23 5.60
CA SER A 609 5.36 5.16 6.04
C SER A 609 5.03 4.64 7.45
N ALA A 610 4.13 5.33 8.18
CA ALA A 610 3.56 4.88 9.45
C ALA A 610 2.36 3.92 9.28
N ALA A 611 2.16 3.41 8.06
CA ALA A 611 1.16 2.41 7.76
C ALA A 611 1.31 1.16 8.64
N ALA A 612 0.19 0.81 9.25
CA ALA A 612 0.10 -0.23 10.23
C ALA A 612 -0.59 -1.45 9.58
N PHE A 613 0.12 -2.56 9.44
CA PHE A 613 -0.40 -3.82 8.88
C PHE A 613 -0.88 -4.71 10.02
N SER A 614 -2.13 -5.17 9.95
CA SER A 614 -2.61 -6.22 10.86
C SER A 614 -2.24 -7.59 10.29
N GLY A 615 -1.46 -8.38 11.04
CA GLY A 615 -1.16 -9.77 10.65
C GLY A 615 -2.43 -10.60 10.40
N SER A 616 -3.56 -10.25 11.02
CA SER A 616 -4.85 -10.89 10.77
C SER A 616 -5.48 -10.53 9.41
N ALA A 617 -5.30 -9.29 8.95
CA ALA A 617 -5.81 -8.83 7.66
C ALA A 617 -5.02 -9.47 6.52
N VAL A 618 -3.70 -9.59 6.69
CA VAL A 618 -2.83 -10.37 5.80
C VAL A 618 -3.35 -11.80 5.72
N LEU A 619 -3.48 -12.50 6.85
CA LEU A 619 -3.99 -13.88 6.90
C LEU A 619 -5.40 -14.05 6.33
N GLN A 620 -6.26 -13.02 6.38
CA GLN A 620 -7.57 -13.04 5.72
C GLN A 620 -7.45 -12.87 4.21
N LEU A 621 -6.58 -11.98 3.74
CA LEU A 621 -6.28 -11.80 2.33
C LEU A 621 -5.62 -13.05 1.74
N LEU A 622 -4.90 -13.83 2.57
CA LEU A 622 -4.37 -15.16 2.23
C LEU A 622 -5.43 -16.26 2.11
N LYS A 623 -6.62 -16.05 2.70
CA LYS A 623 -7.73 -17.02 2.67
C LYS A 623 -8.74 -16.76 1.57
N GLN A 624 -8.78 -15.54 1.04
CA GLN A 624 -9.59 -15.16 -0.13
C GLN A 624 -8.86 -15.57 -1.41
#